data_AF-A0A2N1Q5X1-F1
#
_entry.id   AF-A0A2N1Q5X1-F1
#
_cell.length_a   1.000
_cell.length_b   1.000
_cell.length_c   1.000
_cell.angle_alpha   90.00
_cell.angle_beta   90.00
_cell.angle_gamma   90.00
#
_symmetry.space_group_name_H-M   'P 1'
#
loop_
_entity.id
_entity.type
_entity.pdbx_description
1 polymer ?
#
loop_
_entity_poly.entity_id
_entity_poly.type
_entity_poly.pdbx_seq_one_letter_code
_entity_poly.pdbx_strand_id
1 'polypeptide(L)' 'MNLQYIGLDEIKGPLIFLDDVENVGYEEMVEIRLSNGSVRHGRVVQIDGKRVAIQVFEGT' A
#
# COMPACT_ATOMS: atom_id res chain seq x y z
N MET A 1 12.02 -12.84 -0.63
CA MET A 1 12.54 -11.50 -0.24
C MET A 1 11.33 -10.68 0.14
N ASN A 2 11.27 -10.14 1.36
CA ASN A 2 10.13 -9.34 1.81
C ASN A 2 10.56 -7.87 1.83
N LEU A 3 9.97 -7.06 0.98
CA LEU A 3 10.13 -5.61 0.95
C LEU A 3 9.25 -4.98 2.04
N GLN A 4 9.79 -4.04 2.81
CA GLN A 4 9.06 -3.32 3.86
C GLN A 4 9.29 -1.82 3.69
N TYR A 5 8.21 -1.07 3.45
CA TYR A 5 8.22 0.38 3.33
C TYR A 5 7.56 1.00 4.57
N ILE A 6 8.23 2.00 5.17
CA ILE A 6 7.73 2.73 6.34
C ILE A 6 7.52 4.18 5.92
N GLY A 7 6.27 4.55 5.67
CA GLY A 7 5.89 5.93 5.32
C GLY A 7 4.40 6.01 5.05
N LEU A 8 3.63 6.47 6.04
CA LEU A 8 2.21 6.76 5.89
C LEU A 8 1.97 8.18 6.40
N ASP A 9 2.02 9.16 5.49
CA ASP A 9 1.81 10.58 5.84
C ASP A 9 0.32 10.98 5.92
N GLU A 10 -0.59 10.32 5.19
CA GLU A 10 -2.04 10.58 5.30
C GLU A 10 -2.88 9.49 4.62
N ILE A 11 -4.01 9.09 5.22
CA ILE A 11 -5.04 8.27 4.58
C ILE A 11 -6.15 9.21 4.10
N LYS A 12 -6.16 9.56 2.81
CA LYS A 12 -7.29 10.27 2.18
C LYS A 12 -8.19 9.28 1.45
N GLY A 13 -9.15 8.73 2.18
CA GLY A 13 -10.09 7.74 1.65
C GLY A 13 -9.48 6.34 1.50
N PRO A 14 -10.07 5.45 0.68
CA PRO A 14 -9.64 4.06 0.55
C PRO A 14 -8.35 3.88 -0.28
N LEU A 15 -7.60 4.94 -0.55
CA LEU A 15 -6.41 4.93 -1.39
C LEU A 15 -5.19 5.38 -0.58
N ILE A 16 -4.13 4.57 -0.64
CA ILE A 16 -2.80 4.87 -0.11
C ILE A 16 -1.87 5.08 -1.29
N PHE A 17 -1.04 6.12 -1.23
CA PHE A 17 0.05 6.32 -2.18
C PHE A 17 1.36 6.05 -1.48
N LEU A 18 2.20 5.21 -2.07
CA LEU A 18 3.57 4.98 -1.63
C LEU A 18 4.53 5.43 -2.72
N ASP A 19 5.58 6.13 -2.31
CA ASP A 19 6.70 6.51 -3.17
C ASP A 19 7.89 5.59 -2.93
N ASP A 20 8.80 5.53 -3.90
CA ASP A 20 10.01 4.70 -3.88
C ASP A 20 9.75 3.18 -3.78
N VAL A 21 8.61 2.72 -4.32
CA VAL A 21 8.29 1.29 -4.38
C VAL A 21 8.83 0.67 -5.65
N GLU A 22 9.73 -0.30 -5.50
CA GLU A 22 10.28 -1.11 -6.59
C GLU A 22 9.79 -2.56 -6.51
N ASN A 23 9.70 -3.23 -7.66
CA ASN A 23 9.26 -4.63 -7.79
C ASN A 23 7.82 -4.93 -7.33
N VAL A 24 6.87 -4.03 -7.59
CA VAL A 24 5.44 -4.31 -7.38
C VAL A 24 4.71 -4.42 -8.72
N GLY A 25 3.76 -5.36 -8.80
CA GLY A 25 2.90 -5.56 -9.95
C GLY A 25 1.55 -4.84 -9.81
N TYR A 26 0.93 -4.57 -10.96
CA TYR A 26 -0.47 -4.17 -11.01
C TYR A 26 -1.36 -5.33 -10.52
N GLU A 27 -2.43 -5.01 -9.78
CA GLU A 27 -3.31 -5.98 -9.10
C GLU A 27 -2.65 -6.87 -8.05
N GLU A 28 -1.42 -6.56 -7.64
CA GLU A 28 -0.75 -7.29 -6.56
C GLU A 28 -1.44 -7.02 -5.21
N MET A 29 -1.63 -8.08 -4.41
CA MET A 29 -2.12 -7.96 -3.05
C MET A 29 -1.02 -7.53 -2.10
N VAL A 30 -1.30 -6.53 -1.28
CA VAL A 30 -0.36 -5.96 -0.33
C VAL A 30 -0.91 -6.03 1.10
N GLU A 31 -0.01 -6.29 2.04
CA GLU A 31 -0.29 -6.24 3.47
C GLU A 31 0.25 -4.93 4.04
N ILE A 32 -0.62 -4.16 4.68
CA ILE A 32 -0.27 -2.88 5.30
C ILE A 32 -0.29 -3.07 6.80
N ARG A 33 0.87 -2.96 7.43
CA ARG A 33 1.01 -3.01 8.89
C ARG A 33 1.02 -1.60 9.46
N LEU A 34 0.02 -1.29 10.27
CA LEU A 34 -0.07 -0.02 10.97
C LEU A 34 0.70 -0.07 12.29
N SER A 35 1.15 1.08 12.75
CA SER A 35 1.93 1.24 13.99
C SER A 35 1.18 0.78 15.24
N ASN A 36 -0.15 0.75 15.18
CA ASN A 36 -1.03 0.24 16.25
C ASN A 36 -1.11 -1.31 16.27
N GLY A 37 -0.38 -2.00 15.40
CA GLY A 37 -0.39 -3.46 15.27
C GLY A 37 -1.54 -4.02 14.41
N SER A 38 -2.45 -3.17 13.92
CA SER A 38 -3.49 -3.60 13.00
C SER A 38 -2.91 -3.89 11.61
N VAL A 39 -3.42 -4.95 10.99
CA VAL A 39 -3.09 -5.32 9.62
C VAL A 39 -4.28 -4.98 8.73
N ARG A 40 -4.02 -4.25 7.66
CA ARG A 40 -4.99 -4.00 6.58
C ARG A 40 -4.51 -4.68 5.30
N HIS A 41 -5.45 -5.08 4.48
CA HIS A 41 -5.15 -5.61 3.16
C HIS A 41 -5.50 -4.57 2.10
N GLY A 42 -4.73 -4.56 1.02
CA GLY A 42 -5.00 -3.72 -0.12
C GLY A 42 -4.57 -4.36 -1.42
N ARG A 43 -4.84 -3.66 -2.51
CA ARG A 43 -4.46 -4.05 -3.86
C ARG A 43 -3.85 -2.89 -4.61
N VAL A 44 -2.78 -3.12 -5.35
CA VAL A 44 -2.19 -2.12 -6.24
C VAL A 44 -3.14 -1.86 -7.40
N VAL A 45 -3.61 -0.62 -7.53
CA VAL A 45 -4.55 -0.18 -8.58
C VAL A 45 -3.91 0.78 -9.58
N GLN A 46 -2.70 1.28 -9.31
CA GLN A 46 -1.94 2.10 -10.25
C GLN A 46 -0.45 2.08 -9.91
N ILE A 47 0.40 2.13 -10.94
CA ILE A 47 1.85 2.26 -10.83
C ILE A 47 2.28 3.38 -11.78
N ASP A 48 2.99 4.37 -11.25
CA ASP A 48 3.58 5.49 -11.99
C ASP A 48 5.06 5.62 -11.64
N GLY A 49 5.92 4.99 -12.44
CA GLY A 49 7.35 4.90 -12.16
C GLY A 49 7.63 4.16 -10.86
N LYS A 50 8.10 4.90 -9.84
CA LYS A 50 8.34 4.39 -8.48
C LYS A 50 7.22 4.70 -7.49
N ARG A 51 6.15 5.35 -7.95
CA ARG A 51 4.99 5.68 -7.14
C ARG A 51 3.89 4.68 -7.40
N VAL A 52 3.23 4.22 -6.34
CA VAL A 52 2.17 3.21 -6.44
C VAL A 52 0.95 3.67 -5.67
N ALA A 53 -0.23 3.43 -6.25
CA ALA A 53 -1.50 3.64 -5.59
C ALA A 53 -2.08 2.28 -5.17
N ILE A 54 -2.38 2.16 -3.90
CA ILE A 54 -2.92 0.98 -3.25
C ILE A 54 -4.33 1.29 -2.79
N GLN A 55 -5.29 0.53 -3.26
CA GLN A 55 -6.64 0.54 -2.70
C GLN A 55 -6.67 -0.34 -1.45
N VAL A 56 -6.97 0.26 -0.31
CA VAL A 56 -7.14 -0.42 0.97
C VAL A 56 -8.54 -0.95 1.06
N PHE A 57 -8.66 -2.23 1.38
CA PHE A 57 -9.92 -2.80 1.81
C PHE A 57 -10.09 -2.45 3.29
N GLU A 58 -11.03 -1.58 3.60
CA GLU A 58 -11.52 -1.47 4.97
C GLU A 58 -12.31 -2.75 5.26
N GLY A 59 -11.79 -3.54 6.20
CA GLY A 59 -12.51 -4.70 6.70
C GLY A 59 -13.83 -4.27 7.33
N THR A 60 -14.89 -5.00 6.98
CA THR A 60 -16.07 -5.23 7.84
C THR A 60 -15.71 -5.46 9.30
#